data_AF-A0A7Y7WF37-F1
#
_entry.id   AF-A0A7Y7WF37-F1
#
_cell.length_a   1.000
_cell.length_b   1.000
_cell.length_c   1.000
_cell.angle_alpha   90.00
_cell.angle_beta   90.00
_cell.angle_gamma   90.00
#
_symmetry.space_group_name_H-M   'P 1'
#
loop_
_entity.id
_entity.type
_entity.pdbx_description
1 polymer ?
#
loop_
_entity_poly.entity_id
_entity_poly.type
_entity_poly.pdbx_seq_one_letter_code
_entity_poly.pdbx_strand_id
1 'polypeptide(L)'
;MSFFKGGPSFKPYVDRVPPTPLNRLRELQSRAKSLLRGRTVEQLQKGSETIAWLIEDYFFTARELWIHHQMEHGSFYLSRYPMEERTEGHLRTVIEQLPASELEFAHEGNTSQLDALERSFAGFDLDDELFPKAKDFEYVAILALEMIGYAITDYGEGRADDWPEEIREDAPMILMQGLANAAVDIMEAIASAEAMKERLIDAEKADLVLQHNLTNTIPQQAEALAKRKASLAASQAAHARHKDNREKKIAALKEWDQTGHEYQSRSDFARIIGNMRQIKFRTLYDWVTEHEKSKR
;
A
#
# COMPACT_ATOMS: atom_id res chain seq x y z
N MET A 1 23.18 19.51 -24.38
CA MET A 1 23.93 19.17 -25.63
C MET A 1 23.39 17.83 -26.13
N SER A 2 23.06 17.70 -27.42
CA SER A 2 22.52 16.45 -27.97
C SER A 2 23.67 15.47 -28.23
N PHE A 3 23.78 14.44 -27.38
CA PHE A 3 24.84 13.42 -27.39
C PHE A 3 24.61 12.28 -28.40
N PHE A 4 23.66 12.43 -29.33
CA PHE A 4 23.22 11.32 -30.18
C PHE A 4 23.75 11.46 -31.62
N LYS A 5 24.79 10.70 -31.98
CA LYS A 5 25.04 10.21 -33.36
C LYS A 5 26.18 9.17 -33.40
N GLY A 6 25.85 7.92 -33.76
CA GLY A 6 26.81 6.91 -34.25
C GLY A 6 26.34 5.45 -34.08
N GLY A 7 25.90 4.78 -35.16
CA GLY A 7 25.48 3.37 -35.19
C GLY A 7 23.97 3.12 -34.97
N PRO A 8 23.38 1.97 -35.40
CA PRO A 8 22.01 1.63 -35.01
C PRO A 8 22.00 1.43 -33.49
N SER A 9 21.59 2.48 -32.76
CA SER A 9 21.47 2.47 -31.32
C SER A 9 20.61 1.28 -30.90
N PHE A 10 21.05 0.57 -29.87
CA PHE A 10 20.28 -0.51 -29.28
C PHE A 10 18.91 0.05 -28.88
N LYS A 11 17.83 -0.57 -29.36
CA LYS A 11 16.45 -0.13 -29.06
C LYS A 11 15.95 -0.89 -27.83
N PRO A 12 15.91 -0.27 -26.63
CA PRO A 12 15.69 -1.00 -25.38
C PRO A 12 14.37 -1.79 -25.31
N TYR A 13 13.34 -1.28 -25.98
CA TYR A 13 12.00 -1.89 -26.01
C TYR A 13 11.88 -3.06 -26.97
N VAL A 14 12.57 -3.00 -28.10
CA VAL A 14 12.40 -3.95 -29.21
C VAL A 14 13.50 -4.98 -29.21
N ASP A 15 14.74 -4.54 -29.05
CA ASP A 15 15.91 -5.37 -29.21
C ASP A 15 16.08 -6.30 -27.99
N ARG A 16 16.85 -7.35 -28.22
CA ARG A 16 17.19 -8.34 -27.19
C ARG A 16 18.64 -8.15 -26.82
N VAL A 17 18.90 -8.02 -25.51
CA VAL A 17 20.27 -7.90 -25.00
C VAL A 17 21.13 -9.07 -25.50
N PRO A 18 22.33 -8.81 -26.06
CA PRO A 18 23.27 -9.86 -26.45
C PRO A 18 23.76 -10.64 -25.22
N PRO A 19 24.10 -11.93 -25.36
CA PRO A 19 24.57 -12.74 -24.23
C PRO A 19 25.96 -12.32 -23.72
N THR A 20 26.73 -11.63 -24.55
CA THR A 20 28.05 -11.07 -24.26
C THR A 20 27.97 -9.55 -24.22
N PRO A 21 28.76 -8.88 -23.36
CA PRO A 21 29.75 -9.46 -22.45
C PRO A 21 29.15 -9.93 -21.11
N LEU A 22 27.92 -9.50 -20.78
CA LEU A 22 27.29 -9.76 -19.48
C LEU A 22 25.90 -10.39 -19.64
N ASN A 23 25.82 -11.71 -19.58
CA ASN A 23 24.58 -12.47 -19.76
C ASN A 23 23.46 -12.08 -18.76
N ARG A 24 23.82 -11.56 -17.58
CA ARG A 24 22.85 -11.11 -16.57
C ARG A 24 21.98 -9.94 -17.04
N LEU A 25 22.47 -9.09 -17.95
CA LEU A 25 21.66 -8.00 -18.51
C LEU A 25 20.44 -8.49 -19.27
N ARG A 26 20.50 -9.68 -19.90
CA ARG A 26 19.34 -10.30 -20.56
C ARG A 26 18.27 -10.75 -19.55
N GLU A 27 18.70 -11.28 -18.41
CA GLU A 27 17.80 -11.64 -17.31
C GLU A 27 17.12 -10.40 -16.75
N LEU A 28 17.90 -9.34 -16.49
CA LEU A 28 17.40 -8.04 -16.03
C LEU A 28 16.41 -7.42 -17.02
N GLN A 29 16.72 -7.42 -18.33
CA GLN A 29 15.78 -6.98 -19.37
C GLN A 29 14.47 -7.78 -19.32
N SER A 30 14.54 -9.10 -19.10
CA SER A 30 13.36 -9.95 -19.04
C SER A 30 12.48 -9.65 -17.83
N ARG A 31 13.09 -9.38 -16.67
CA ARG A 31 12.40 -8.96 -15.45
C ARG A 31 11.70 -7.62 -15.64
N ALA A 32 12.40 -6.61 -16.16
CA ALA A 32 11.81 -5.31 -16.48
C ALA A 32 10.64 -5.43 -17.47
N LYS A 33 10.82 -6.16 -18.59
CA LYS A 33 9.74 -6.41 -19.56
C LYS A 33 8.54 -7.16 -18.95
N SER A 34 8.75 -7.98 -17.91
CA SER A 34 7.67 -8.69 -17.23
C SER A 34 6.77 -7.76 -16.39
N LEU A 35 7.33 -6.66 -15.88
CA LEU A 35 6.58 -5.63 -15.16
C LEU A 35 5.70 -4.82 -16.12
N LEU A 36 6.14 -4.65 -17.36
CA LEU A 36 5.49 -3.85 -18.41
C LEU A 36 4.55 -4.66 -19.32
N ARG A 37 4.09 -5.84 -18.87
CA ARG A 37 3.21 -6.70 -19.68
C ARG A 37 1.91 -5.97 -20.03
N GLY A 38 1.62 -5.90 -21.33
CA GLY A 38 0.42 -5.25 -21.86
C GLY A 38 0.64 -3.83 -22.36
N ARG A 39 1.85 -3.26 -22.19
CA ARG A 39 2.21 -1.95 -22.75
C ARG A 39 2.74 -2.08 -24.19
N THR A 40 2.41 -1.10 -25.03
CA THR A 40 2.91 -0.99 -26.41
C THR A 40 4.24 -0.23 -26.44
N VAL A 41 5.03 -0.38 -27.51
CA VAL A 41 6.31 0.35 -27.64
C VAL A 41 6.11 1.86 -27.61
N GLU A 42 5.04 2.37 -28.22
CA GLU A 42 4.69 3.80 -28.21
C GLU A 42 4.41 4.30 -26.79
N GLN A 43 3.70 3.51 -25.98
CA GLN A 43 3.47 3.81 -24.56
C GLN A 43 4.77 3.84 -23.75
N LEU A 44 5.69 2.91 -24.03
CA LEU A 44 6.99 2.87 -23.36
C LEU A 44 7.85 4.10 -23.74
N GLN A 45 7.85 4.48 -25.01
CA GLN A 45 8.52 5.70 -25.48
C GLN A 45 7.94 6.94 -24.80
N LYS A 46 6.62 7.04 -24.71
CA LYS A 46 5.97 8.14 -23.99
C LYS A 46 6.36 8.16 -22.51
N GLY A 47 6.33 7.00 -21.85
CA GLY A 47 6.79 6.88 -20.47
C GLY A 47 8.24 7.32 -20.28
N SER A 48 9.11 7.02 -21.25
CA SER A 48 10.51 7.48 -21.25
C SER A 48 10.65 9.00 -21.35
N GLU A 49 9.85 9.65 -22.19
CA GLU A 49 9.82 11.12 -22.29
C GLU A 49 9.38 11.73 -20.95
N THR A 50 8.34 11.16 -20.34
CA THR A 50 7.85 11.59 -19.02
C THR A 50 8.91 11.40 -17.95
N ILE A 51 9.64 10.28 -17.94
CA ILE A 51 10.75 10.04 -16.99
C ILE A 51 11.83 11.09 -17.12
N ALA A 52 12.27 11.40 -18.35
CA ALA A 52 13.29 12.40 -18.59
C ALA A 52 12.86 13.77 -18.05
N TRP A 53 11.60 14.15 -18.33
CA TRP A 53 11.02 15.39 -17.81
C TRP A 53 10.93 15.41 -16.28
N LEU A 54 10.48 14.33 -15.64
CA LEU A 54 10.35 14.23 -14.18
C LEU A 54 11.70 14.36 -13.47
N ILE A 55 12.75 13.72 -14.02
CA ILE A 55 14.10 13.80 -13.47
C ILE A 55 14.66 15.23 -13.63
N GLU A 56 14.46 15.85 -14.80
CA GLU A 56 14.88 17.22 -15.05
C GLU A 56 14.17 18.21 -14.13
N ASP A 57 12.86 18.08 -13.96
CA ASP A 57 12.04 18.91 -13.07
C ASP A 57 12.45 18.73 -11.60
N TYR A 58 12.77 17.51 -11.17
CA TYR A 58 13.27 17.22 -9.83
C TYR A 58 14.58 17.98 -9.55
N PHE A 59 15.56 17.88 -10.44
CA PHE A 59 16.85 18.59 -10.28
C PHE A 59 16.70 20.10 -10.41
N PHE A 60 15.84 20.56 -11.32
CA PHE A 60 15.50 21.97 -11.44
C PHE A 60 14.93 22.50 -10.12
N THR A 61 13.88 21.86 -9.61
CA THR A 61 13.22 22.24 -8.36
C THR A 61 14.17 22.20 -7.17
N ALA A 62 15.01 21.17 -7.06
CA ALA A 62 16.02 21.08 -6.00
C ALA A 62 17.02 22.25 -6.05
N ARG A 63 17.48 22.62 -7.24
CA ARG A 63 18.35 23.78 -7.46
C ARG A 63 17.64 25.09 -7.10
N GLU A 64 16.41 25.29 -7.54
CA GLU A 64 15.63 26.50 -7.27
C GLU A 64 15.37 26.70 -5.77
N LEU A 65 14.97 25.63 -5.07
CA LEU A 65 14.78 25.65 -3.61
C LEU A 65 16.08 25.99 -2.89
N TRP A 66 17.20 25.43 -3.33
CA TRP A 66 18.50 25.74 -2.77
C TRP A 66 18.88 27.21 -3.00
N ILE A 67 18.72 27.73 -4.22
CA ILE A 67 18.97 29.15 -4.55
C ILE A 67 18.13 30.05 -3.64
N HIS A 68 16.82 29.80 -3.52
CA HIS A 68 15.94 30.57 -2.64
C HIS A 68 16.42 30.53 -1.18
N HIS A 69 16.74 29.35 -0.67
CA HIS A 69 17.25 29.20 0.69
C HIS A 69 18.54 30.00 0.93
N GLN A 70 19.48 29.95 -0.03
CA GLN A 70 20.74 30.70 0.02
C GLN A 70 20.53 32.23 -0.01
N MET A 71 19.52 32.70 -0.74
CA MET A 71 19.16 34.12 -0.80
C MET A 71 18.50 34.61 0.49
N GLU A 72 17.64 33.79 1.11
CA GLU A 72 16.93 34.16 2.34
C GLU A 72 17.81 34.15 3.59
N HIS A 73 18.67 33.13 3.73
CA HIS A 73 19.44 32.90 4.96
C HIS A 73 20.88 33.43 4.87
N GLY A 74 21.27 33.92 3.68
CA GLY A 74 22.62 34.38 3.39
C GLY A 74 23.53 33.22 3.02
N SER A 75 24.17 33.34 1.85
CA SER A 75 25.04 32.28 1.33
C SER A 75 26.49 32.48 1.72
N PHE A 76 27.16 31.41 2.16
CA PHE A 76 28.62 31.37 2.23
C PHE A 76 29.26 31.66 0.86
N TYR A 77 28.64 31.19 -0.22
CA TYR A 77 29.10 31.42 -1.59
C TYR A 77 29.03 32.91 -1.96
N LEU A 78 27.89 33.57 -1.68
CA LEU A 78 27.73 35.01 -1.95
C LEU A 78 28.53 35.91 -1.00
N SER A 79 28.90 35.41 0.19
CA SER A 79 29.70 36.18 1.15
C SER A 79 31.08 36.58 0.62
N ARG A 80 31.60 35.82 -0.36
CA ARG A 80 32.89 36.06 -1.03
C ARG A 80 32.83 37.22 -2.04
N TYR A 81 31.64 37.66 -2.40
CA TYR A 81 31.42 38.69 -3.43
C TYR A 81 30.98 40.04 -2.81
N PRO A 82 31.27 41.17 -3.50
CA PRO A 82 30.78 42.49 -3.12
C PRO A 82 29.25 42.52 -2.99
N MET A 83 28.72 43.37 -2.12
CA MET A 83 27.27 43.42 -1.82
C MET A 83 26.40 43.66 -3.07
N GLU A 84 26.93 44.40 -4.04
CA GLU A 84 26.29 44.70 -5.33
C GLU A 84 26.11 43.46 -6.21
N GLU A 85 26.96 42.44 -6.04
CA GLU A 85 26.94 41.19 -6.80
C GLU A 85 26.16 40.07 -6.09
N ARG A 86 25.68 40.30 -4.86
CA ARG A 86 24.92 39.31 -4.06
C ARG A 86 23.47 39.20 -4.53
N THR A 87 23.31 38.86 -5.80
CA THR A 87 22.03 38.71 -6.46
C THR A 87 21.79 37.26 -6.84
N GLU A 88 20.52 36.90 -7.00
CA GLU A 88 20.13 35.56 -7.47
C GLU A 88 20.75 35.24 -8.84
N GLY A 89 20.79 36.21 -9.76
CA GLY A 89 21.39 36.04 -11.08
C GLY A 89 22.87 35.71 -11.01
N HIS A 90 23.62 36.35 -10.12
CA HIS A 90 25.03 36.03 -9.92
C HIS A 90 25.21 34.64 -9.28
N LEU A 91 24.38 34.28 -8.30
CA LEU A 91 24.41 32.95 -7.69
C LEU A 91 24.23 31.84 -8.74
N ARG A 92 23.30 32.02 -9.69
CA ARG A 92 23.09 31.08 -10.79
C ARG A 92 24.35 30.89 -11.64
N THR A 93 25.04 31.98 -11.99
CA THR A 93 26.30 31.89 -12.75
C THR A 93 27.42 31.23 -11.94
N VAL A 94 27.49 31.47 -10.63
CA VAL A 94 28.50 30.85 -9.76
C VAL A 94 28.27 29.34 -9.67
N ILE A 95 27.03 28.87 -9.51
CA ILE A 95 26.69 27.45 -9.45
C ILE A 95 27.21 26.69 -10.69
N GLU A 96 27.07 27.27 -11.88
CA GLU A 96 27.53 26.65 -13.14
C GLU A 96 29.05 26.47 -13.21
N GLN A 97 29.81 27.21 -12.41
CA GLN A 97 31.27 27.18 -12.36
C GLN A 97 31.82 26.33 -11.22
N LEU A 98 30.99 26.00 -10.22
CA LEU A 98 31.41 25.20 -9.09
C LEU A 98 31.54 23.73 -9.49
N PRO A 99 32.55 23.02 -8.93
CA PRO A 99 32.62 21.58 -9.11
C PRO A 99 31.38 20.95 -8.47
N ALA A 100 30.85 19.90 -9.11
CA ALA A 100 29.66 19.19 -8.65
C ALA A 100 29.76 18.72 -7.17
N SER A 101 30.97 18.41 -6.70
CA SER A 101 31.25 18.02 -5.31
C SER A 101 31.00 19.13 -4.27
N GLU A 102 30.96 20.40 -4.68
CA GLU A 102 30.68 21.54 -3.79
C GLU A 102 29.19 21.91 -3.77
N LEU A 103 28.37 21.30 -4.63
CA LEU A 103 26.94 21.57 -4.70
C LEU A 103 26.18 20.75 -3.64
N GLU A 104 25.54 21.44 -2.70
CA GLU A 104 24.80 20.83 -1.59
C GLU A 104 23.30 20.61 -1.90
N PHE A 105 22.93 20.52 -3.18
CA PHE A 105 21.57 20.18 -3.62
C PHE A 105 21.60 18.95 -4.53
N ALA A 106 20.44 18.33 -4.75
CA ALA A 106 20.38 17.14 -5.60
C ALA A 106 20.66 17.50 -7.08
N HIS A 107 21.59 16.80 -7.72
CA HIS A 107 21.91 16.91 -9.13
C HIS A 107 22.43 15.57 -9.68
N GLU A 108 22.63 15.46 -10.99
CA GLU A 108 23.04 14.23 -11.70
C GLU A 108 24.33 13.57 -11.19
N GLY A 109 25.17 14.32 -10.48
CA GLY A 109 26.46 13.86 -9.97
C GLY A 109 26.44 13.35 -8.53
N ASN A 110 25.36 13.57 -7.78
CA ASN A 110 25.24 13.14 -6.38
C ASN A 110 23.95 12.37 -6.07
N THR A 111 23.05 12.24 -7.03
CA THR A 111 21.75 11.59 -6.88
C THR A 111 21.52 10.69 -8.09
N SER A 112 21.17 9.42 -7.85
CA SER A 112 20.90 8.48 -8.93
C SER A 112 19.63 8.87 -9.71
N GLN A 113 19.55 8.47 -10.98
CA GLN A 113 18.32 8.66 -11.77
C GLN A 113 17.12 7.95 -11.16
N LEU A 114 17.35 6.80 -10.51
CA LEU A 114 16.32 6.06 -9.78
C LEU A 114 15.78 6.90 -8.62
N ASP A 115 16.66 7.40 -7.74
CA ASP A 115 16.26 8.21 -6.59
C ASP A 115 15.54 9.48 -7.01
N ALA A 116 16.02 10.15 -8.06
CA ALA A 116 15.40 11.34 -8.62
C ALA A 116 13.98 11.04 -9.11
N LEU A 117 13.82 9.96 -9.89
CA LEU A 117 12.52 9.52 -10.40
C LEU A 117 11.56 9.14 -9.26
N GLU A 118 12.01 8.35 -8.28
CA GLU A 118 11.16 7.94 -7.16
C GLU A 118 10.67 9.12 -6.32
N ARG A 119 11.52 10.12 -6.09
CA ARG A 119 11.17 11.33 -5.37
C ARG A 119 10.22 12.22 -6.17
N SER A 120 10.26 12.16 -7.50
CA SER A 120 9.35 12.92 -8.36
C SER A 120 7.90 12.44 -8.27
N PHE A 121 7.64 11.15 -8.04
CA PHE A 121 6.28 10.59 -8.07
C PHE A 121 5.30 11.23 -7.06
N ALA A 122 5.80 11.73 -5.92
CA ALA A 122 4.95 12.32 -4.90
C ALA A 122 4.24 13.63 -5.34
N GLY A 123 4.70 14.25 -6.43
CA GLY A 123 4.20 15.55 -6.91
C GLY A 123 3.28 15.50 -8.12
N PHE A 124 3.11 14.35 -8.78
CA PHE A 124 2.49 14.28 -10.11
C PHE A 124 1.42 13.20 -10.21
N ASP A 125 0.33 13.53 -10.93
CA ASP A 125 -0.59 12.53 -11.45
C ASP A 125 0.01 11.96 -12.73
N LEU A 126 0.35 10.67 -12.70
CA LEU A 126 1.05 9.99 -13.79
C LEU A 126 0.09 9.42 -14.84
N ASP A 127 -1.22 9.67 -14.72
CA ASP A 127 -2.21 9.28 -15.73
C ASP A 127 -2.15 10.24 -16.93
N ASP A 128 -1.45 9.80 -17.99
CA ASP A 128 -1.34 10.51 -19.27
C ASP A 128 -2.27 9.85 -20.31
N GLU A 129 -2.94 10.64 -21.16
CA GLU A 129 -3.76 10.12 -22.26
C GLU A 129 -2.99 9.12 -23.16
N LEU A 130 -1.70 9.35 -23.34
CA LEU A 130 -0.80 8.54 -24.15
C LEU A 130 -0.13 7.40 -23.36
N PHE A 131 -0.22 7.43 -22.02
CA PHE A 131 0.19 6.33 -21.16
C PHE A 131 -0.82 6.09 -20.03
N PRO A 132 -2.04 5.62 -20.38
CA PRO A 132 -3.16 5.63 -19.47
C PRO A 132 -3.00 4.62 -18.35
N LYS A 133 -3.48 4.97 -17.16
CA LYS A 133 -3.44 4.19 -15.93
C LYS A 133 -2.03 3.71 -15.60
N ALA A 134 -1.01 4.49 -15.94
CA ALA A 134 0.36 4.17 -15.62
C ALA A 134 0.53 4.04 -14.10
N LYS A 135 1.35 3.08 -13.71
CA LYS A 135 1.74 2.86 -12.30
C LYS A 135 3.19 3.25 -12.12
N ASP A 136 3.55 3.73 -10.94
CA ASP A 136 4.89 4.18 -10.58
C ASP A 136 5.95 3.11 -10.93
N PHE A 137 5.67 1.84 -10.61
CA PHE A 137 6.58 0.73 -10.91
C PHE A 137 6.83 0.52 -12.40
N GLU A 138 5.90 0.93 -13.28
CA GLU A 138 6.07 0.84 -14.73
C GLU A 138 7.08 1.89 -15.21
N TYR A 139 7.06 3.10 -14.66
CA TYR A 139 8.06 4.12 -14.99
C TYR A 139 9.46 3.68 -14.55
N VAL A 140 9.60 3.13 -13.34
CA VAL A 140 10.89 2.59 -12.88
C VAL A 140 11.37 1.43 -13.76
N ALA A 141 10.46 0.56 -14.20
CA ALA A 141 10.81 -0.52 -15.13
C ALA A 141 11.20 -0.02 -16.53
N ILE A 142 10.60 1.08 -17.01
CA ILE A 142 11.00 1.75 -18.25
C ILE A 142 12.39 2.36 -18.10
N LEU A 143 12.66 3.06 -16.99
CA LEU A 143 13.98 3.60 -16.67
C LEU A 143 15.04 2.49 -16.72
N ALA A 144 14.78 1.33 -16.11
CA ALA A 144 15.70 0.20 -16.16
C ALA A 144 15.97 -0.30 -17.59
N LEU A 145 14.97 -0.28 -18.48
CA LEU A 145 15.15 -0.64 -19.89
C LEU A 145 16.01 0.41 -20.62
N GLU A 146 15.79 1.69 -20.37
CA GLU A 146 16.62 2.78 -20.92
C GLU A 146 18.06 2.65 -20.44
N MET A 147 18.29 2.41 -19.14
CA MET A 147 19.63 2.18 -18.58
C MET A 147 20.32 0.97 -19.23
N ILE A 148 19.60 -0.12 -19.51
CA ILE A 148 20.14 -1.25 -20.28
C ILE A 148 20.54 -0.79 -21.69
N GLY A 149 19.71 0.04 -22.33
CA GLY A 149 20.00 0.56 -23.66
C GLY A 149 21.24 1.44 -23.71
N TYR A 150 21.39 2.33 -22.73
CA TYR A 150 22.60 3.13 -22.54
C TYR A 150 23.80 2.23 -22.27
N ALA A 151 23.71 1.28 -21.35
CA ALA A 151 24.83 0.40 -21.00
C ALA A 151 25.33 -0.42 -22.19
N ILE A 152 24.43 -0.92 -23.06
CA ILE A 152 24.81 -1.68 -24.26
C ILE A 152 25.38 -0.77 -25.33
N THR A 153 24.78 0.40 -25.54
CA THR A 153 25.29 1.38 -26.50
C THR A 153 26.67 1.88 -26.08
N ASP A 154 26.86 2.08 -24.78
CA ASP A 154 28.12 2.52 -24.18
C ASP A 154 29.21 1.46 -24.23
N TYR A 155 28.84 0.18 -24.15
CA TYR A 155 29.79 -0.92 -24.34
C TYR A 155 30.08 -1.24 -25.82
N GLY A 156 29.28 -0.73 -26.75
CA GLY A 156 29.29 -1.11 -28.17
C GLY A 156 30.65 -1.00 -28.87
N GLU A 157 30.86 -1.86 -29.87
CA GLU A 157 32.06 -1.86 -30.71
C GLU A 157 32.29 -0.49 -31.36
N GLY A 158 33.53 0.01 -31.30
CA GLY A 158 33.95 1.28 -31.90
C GLY A 158 34.01 2.48 -30.95
N ARG A 159 33.46 2.41 -29.73
CA ARG A 159 33.55 3.54 -28.78
C ARG A 159 34.97 3.84 -28.33
N ALA A 160 35.78 2.79 -28.14
CA ALA A 160 37.18 2.92 -27.74
C ALA A 160 38.09 3.46 -28.87
N ASP A 161 37.63 3.43 -30.12
CA ASP A 161 38.42 3.88 -31.26
C ASP A 161 38.60 5.41 -31.25
N ASP A 162 37.64 6.13 -30.66
CA ASP A 162 37.67 7.58 -30.48
C ASP A 162 38.47 8.03 -29.24
N TRP A 163 39.02 7.09 -28.45
CA TRP A 163 39.74 7.42 -27.22
C TRP A 163 41.22 7.80 -27.50
N PRO A 164 41.82 8.66 -26.67
CA PRO A 164 43.26 8.94 -26.71
C PRO A 164 44.09 7.65 -26.67
N GLU A 165 45.19 7.62 -27.41
CA GLU A 165 46.04 6.42 -27.54
C GLU A 165 46.54 5.93 -26.18
N GLU A 166 46.77 6.84 -25.24
CA GLU A 166 47.29 6.57 -23.90
C GLU A 166 46.36 5.73 -23.02
N ILE A 167 45.05 5.72 -23.31
CA ILE A 167 44.04 4.98 -22.53
C ILE A 167 43.36 3.88 -23.34
N ARG A 168 43.72 3.73 -24.63
CA ARG A 168 43.08 2.76 -25.54
C ARG A 168 43.38 1.31 -25.13
N GLU A 169 44.57 1.05 -24.58
CA GLU A 169 44.94 -0.26 -24.05
C GLU A 169 44.09 -0.66 -22.82
N ASP A 170 43.69 0.30 -21.99
CA ASP A 170 42.84 0.09 -20.82
C ASP A 170 41.34 0.10 -21.14
N ALA A 171 40.96 0.46 -22.38
CA ALA A 171 39.57 0.63 -22.77
C ALA A 171 38.68 -0.60 -22.49
N PRO A 172 39.11 -1.86 -22.74
CA PRO A 172 38.30 -3.02 -22.39
C PRO A 172 37.98 -3.10 -20.89
N MET A 173 38.94 -2.77 -20.03
CA MET A 173 38.76 -2.79 -18.57
C MET A 173 37.83 -1.66 -18.13
N ILE A 174 38.00 -0.46 -18.65
CA ILE A 174 37.16 0.71 -18.34
C ILE A 174 35.71 0.48 -18.79
N LEU A 175 35.51 -0.04 -20.01
CA LEU A 175 34.18 -0.36 -20.54
C LEU A 175 33.50 -1.46 -19.73
N MET A 176 34.24 -2.50 -19.33
CA MET A 176 33.71 -3.55 -18.46
C MET A 176 33.37 -3.03 -17.06
N GLN A 177 34.17 -2.14 -16.49
CA GLN A 177 33.88 -1.50 -15.21
C GLN A 177 32.60 -0.64 -15.30
N GLY A 178 32.47 0.18 -16.34
CA GLY A 178 31.26 0.97 -16.61
C GLY A 178 30.04 0.09 -16.76
N LEU A 179 30.14 -1.00 -17.52
CA LEU A 179 29.06 -1.96 -17.70
C LEU A 179 28.68 -2.67 -16.39
N ALA A 180 29.66 -3.02 -15.56
CA ALA A 180 29.43 -3.66 -14.27
C ALA A 180 28.71 -2.71 -13.30
N ASN A 181 29.11 -1.44 -13.23
CA ASN A 181 28.44 -0.43 -12.42
C ASN A 181 26.99 -0.22 -12.91
N ALA A 182 26.80 -0.03 -14.22
CA ALA A 182 25.47 0.10 -14.80
C ALA A 182 24.58 -1.12 -14.50
N ALA A 183 25.14 -2.34 -14.51
CA ALA A 183 24.39 -3.55 -14.17
C ALA A 183 23.91 -3.57 -12.71
N VAL A 184 24.65 -2.97 -11.78
CA VAL A 184 24.22 -2.80 -10.38
C VAL A 184 23.05 -1.82 -10.32
N ASP A 185 23.19 -0.65 -10.95
CA ASP A 185 22.13 0.38 -10.94
C ASP A 185 20.85 -0.13 -11.62
N ILE A 186 20.96 -0.87 -12.73
CA ILE A 186 19.83 -1.53 -13.41
C ILE A 186 19.16 -2.55 -12.49
N MET A 187 19.95 -3.33 -11.73
CA MET A 187 19.42 -4.31 -10.80
C MET A 187 18.64 -3.63 -9.66
N GLU A 188 19.16 -2.53 -9.14
CA GLU A 188 18.51 -1.74 -8.12
C GLU A 188 17.17 -1.17 -8.61
N ALA A 189 17.15 -0.57 -9.81
CA ALA A 189 15.92 -0.06 -10.42
C ALA A 189 14.86 -1.16 -10.59
N ILE A 190 15.25 -2.34 -11.09
CA ILE A 190 14.33 -3.48 -11.25
C ILE A 190 13.81 -3.97 -9.90
N ALA A 191 14.69 -4.11 -8.90
CA ALA A 191 14.30 -4.55 -7.57
C ALA A 191 13.32 -3.56 -6.92
N SER A 192 13.55 -2.25 -7.09
CA SER A 192 12.62 -1.23 -6.61
C SER A 192 11.26 -1.32 -7.31
N ALA A 193 11.24 -1.45 -8.64
CA ALA A 193 10.00 -1.62 -9.40
C ALA A 193 9.22 -2.88 -8.97
N GLU A 194 9.91 -4.00 -8.75
CA GLU A 194 9.29 -5.23 -8.24
C GLU A 194 8.67 -5.03 -6.84
N ALA A 195 9.40 -4.36 -5.94
CA ALA A 195 8.90 -4.06 -4.60
C ALA A 195 7.69 -3.12 -4.62
N MET A 196 7.68 -2.11 -5.48
CA MET A 196 6.52 -1.22 -5.66
C MET A 196 5.29 -1.98 -6.15
N LYS A 197 5.47 -2.87 -7.13
CA LYS A 197 4.38 -3.71 -7.65
C LYS A 197 3.82 -4.63 -6.56
N GLU A 198 4.68 -5.24 -5.74
CA GLU A 198 4.26 -6.09 -4.64
C GLU A 198 3.42 -5.30 -3.61
N ARG A 199 3.88 -4.11 -3.21
CA ARG A 199 3.12 -3.22 -2.32
C ARG A 199 1.75 -2.85 -2.87
N LEU A 200 1.66 -2.57 -4.18
CA LEU A 200 0.39 -2.28 -4.84
C LEU A 200 -0.57 -3.48 -4.75
N ILE A 201 -0.08 -4.67 -5.08
CA ILE A 201 -0.88 -5.91 -5.03
C ILE A 201 -1.37 -6.17 -3.59
N ASP A 202 -0.53 -5.94 -2.60
CA ASP A 202 -0.90 -6.13 -1.20
C ASP A 202 -1.90 -5.09 -0.70
N ALA A 203 -1.78 -3.83 -1.16
CA ALA A 203 -2.77 -2.80 -0.89
C ALA A 203 -4.14 -3.14 -1.52
N GLU A 204 -4.17 -3.61 -2.76
CA GLU A 204 -5.40 -4.05 -3.44
C GLU A 204 -6.06 -5.23 -2.71
N LYS A 205 -5.28 -6.22 -2.28
CA LYS A 205 -5.80 -7.34 -1.48
C LYS A 205 -6.36 -6.86 -0.14
N ALA A 206 -5.67 -5.94 0.54
CA ALA A 206 -6.12 -5.39 1.81
C ALA A 206 -7.45 -4.65 1.66
N ASP A 207 -7.61 -3.86 0.58
CA ASP A 207 -8.86 -3.17 0.28
C ASP A 207 -10.01 -4.16 0.02
N LEU A 208 -9.77 -5.21 -0.77
CA LEU A 208 -10.78 -6.26 -1.00
C LEU A 208 -11.23 -6.95 0.30
N VAL A 209 -10.30 -7.24 1.21
CA VAL A 209 -10.62 -7.81 2.53
C VAL A 209 -11.44 -6.82 3.36
N LEU A 210 -11.08 -5.54 3.33
CA LEU A 210 -11.79 -4.49 4.05
C LEU A 210 -13.23 -4.32 3.51
N GLN A 211 -13.40 -4.24 2.20
CA GLN A 211 -14.70 -4.19 1.55
C GLN A 211 -15.55 -5.41 1.90
N HIS A 212 -14.98 -6.62 1.83
CA HIS A 212 -15.69 -7.84 2.22
C HIS A 212 -16.15 -7.79 3.68
N ASN A 213 -15.28 -7.33 4.60
CA ASN A 213 -15.63 -7.22 6.01
C ASN A 213 -16.73 -6.19 6.27
N LEU A 214 -16.68 -5.05 5.58
CA LEU A 214 -17.69 -3.99 5.67
C LEU A 214 -19.05 -4.43 5.12
N THR A 215 -19.08 -5.11 3.97
CA THR A 215 -20.33 -5.48 3.30
C THR A 215 -20.97 -6.72 3.89
N ASN A 216 -20.19 -7.72 4.31
CA ASN A 216 -20.72 -9.02 4.71
C ASN A 216 -20.58 -9.28 6.20
N THR A 217 -19.35 -9.21 6.71
CA THR A 217 -19.04 -9.70 8.05
C THR A 217 -19.65 -8.83 9.15
N ILE A 218 -19.50 -7.51 9.05
CA ILE A 218 -20.02 -6.57 10.04
C ILE A 218 -21.56 -6.60 10.11
N PRO A 219 -22.30 -6.53 8.98
CA PRO A 219 -23.76 -6.64 9.01
C PRO A 219 -24.26 -7.97 9.57
N GLN A 220 -23.63 -9.09 9.20
CA GLN A 220 -24.00 -10.40 9.75
C GLN A 220 -23.78 -10.48 11.27
N GLN A 221 -22.67 -9.93 11.76
CA GLN A 221 -22.41 -9.85 13.20
C GLN A 221 -23.42 -8.92 13.91
N ALA A 222 -23.75 -7.79 13.30
CA ALA A 222 -24.75 -6.87 13.83
C ALA A 222 -26.14 -7.52 13.90
N GLU A 223 -26.57 -8.23 12.85
CA GLU A 223 -27.81 -8.99 12.84
C GLU A 223 -27.82 -10.11 13.89
N ALA A 224 -26.74 -10.88 14.00
CA ALA A 224 -26.63 -11.93 15.00
C ALA A 224 -26.73 -11.36 16.42
N LEU A 225 -26.11 -10.21 16.67
CA LEU A 225 -26.16 -9.50 17.95
C LEU A 225 -27.57 -8.94 18.21
N ALA A 226 -28.23 -8.39 17.19
CA ALA A 226 -29.62 -7.93 17.27
C ALA A 226 -30.59 -9.09 17.59
N LYS A 227 -30.44 -10.25 16.93
CA LYS A 227 -31.23 -11.47 17.21
C LYS A 227 -31.01 -11.96 18.64
N ARG A 228 -29.76 -11.96 19.12
CA ARG A 228 -29.44 -12.31 20.53
C ARG A 228 -30.08 -11.34 21.52
N LYS A 229 -30.01 -10.03 21.27
CA LYS A 229 -30.66 -9.02 22.11
C LYS A 229 -32.18 -9.19 22.14
N ALA A 230 -32.81 -9.42 20.98
CA ALA A 230 -34.25 -9.67 20.90
C ALA A 230 -34.66 -10.94 21.66
N SER A 231 -33.88 -12.02 21.53
CA SER A 231 -34.11 -13.28 22.26
C SER A 231 -33.98 -13.10 23.78
N LEU A 232 -32.95 -12.37 24.25
CA LEU A 232 -32.78 -12.04 25.67
C LEU A 232 -33.95 -11.20 26.19
N ALA A 233 -34.37 -10.17 25.45
CA ALA A 233 -35.51 -9.35 25.82
C ALA A 233 -36.81 -10.17 25.88
N ALA A 234 -37.04 -11.06 24.92
CA ALA A 234 -38.19 -11.97 24.93
C ALA A 234 -38.15 -12.95 26.12
N SER A 235 -36.97 -13.50 26.43
CA SER A 235 -36.77 -14.38 27.59
C SER A 235 -37.03 -13.64 28.90
N GLN A 236 -36.51 -12.42 29.05
CA GLN A 236 -36.77 -11.57 30.21
C GLN A 236 -38.25 -11.22 30.35
N ALA A 237 -38.92 -10.85 29.25
CA ALA A 237 -40.35 -10.56 29.23
C ALA A 237 -41.18 -11.80 29.60
N ALA A 238 -40.83 -12.99 29.10
CA ALA A 238 -41.46 -14.24 29.47
C ALA A 238 -41.24 -14.55 30.97
N HIS A 239 -40.01 -14.39 31.46
CA HIS A 239 -39.67 -14.57 32.86
C HIS A 239 -40.49 -13.63 33.77
N ALA A 240 -40.66 -12.37 33.37
CA ALA A 240 -41.47 -11.37 34.07
C ALA A 240 -42.96 -11.75 34.07
N ARG A 241 -43.52 -12.15 32.92
CA ARG A 241 -44.93 -12.63 32.81
C ARG A 241 -45.21 -13.83 33.71
N HIS A 242 -44.24 -14.74 33.84
CA HIS A 242 -44.36 -15.92 34.68
C HIS A 242 -43.89 -15.71 36.13
N LYS A 243 -43.56 -14.47 36.54
CA LYS A 243 -43.14 -14.18 37.91
C LYS A 243 -44.31 -14.33 38.88
N ASP A 244 -45.40 -13.62 38.65
CA ASP A 244 -46.61 -13.66 39.50
C ASP A 244 -47.19 -15.08 39.58
N ASN A 245 -47.22 -15.82 38.47
CA ASN A 245 -47.69 -17.20 38.47
C ASN A 245 -46.77 -18.16 39.24
N ARG A 246 -45.44 -17.95 39.20
CA ARG A 246 -44.48 -18.72 40.00
C ARG A 246 -44.61 -18.41 41.48
N GLU A 247 -44.78 -17.14 41.84
CA GLU A 247 -45.01 -16.73 43.23
C GLU A 247 -46.31 -17.34 43.77
N LYS A 248 -47.40 -17.31 42.98
CA LYS A 248 -48.66 -17.99 43.29
C LYS A 248 -48.49 -19.50 43.44
N LYS A 249 -47.74 -20.16 42.55
CA LYS A 249 -47.43 -21.60 42.65
C LYS A 249 -46.66 -21.91 43.94
N ILE A 250 -45.58 -21.20 44.22
CA ILE A 250 -44.76 -21.42 45.42
C ILE A 250 -45.59 -21.22 46.69
N ALA A 251 -46.37 -20.14 46.76
CA ALA A 251 -47.19 -19.85 47.93
C ALA A 251 -48.29 -20.92 48.15
N ALA A 252 -48.95 -21.36 47.08
CA ALA A 252 -49.98 -22.39 47.17
C ALA A 252 -49.41 -23.78 47.54
N LEU A 253 -48.22 -24.13 47.03
CA LEU A 253 -47.54 -25.38 47.40
C LEU A 253 -47.03 -25.35 48.84
N LYS A 254 -46.53 -24.19 49.31
CA LYS A 254 -46.14 -24.00 50.72
C LYS A 254 -47.35 -24.12 51.66
N GLU A 255 -48.49 -23.56 51.28
CA GLU A 255 -49.73 -23.68 52.05
C GLU A 255 -50.23 -25.12 52.07
N TRP A 256 -50.20 -25.82 50.94
CA TRP A 256 -50.51 -27.26 50.89
C TRP A 256 -49.64 -28.08 51.87
N ASP A 257 -48.34 -27.79 51.92
CA ASP A 257 -47.42 -28.48 52.84
C ASP A 257 -47.73 -28.20 54.32
N GLN A 258 -48.36 -27.06 54.64
CA GLN A 258 -48.68 -26.66 56.01
C GLN A 258 -50.06 -27.13 56.46
N THR A 259 -51.08 -26.89 55.64
CA THR A 259 -52.50 -27.07 56.01
C THR A 259 -53.20 -28.12 55.17
N GLY A 260 -52.53 -28.78 54.22
CA GLY A 260 -53.15 -29.75 53.31
C GLY A 260 -53.90 -30.90 53.99
N HIS A 261 -53.50 -31.25 55.22
CA HIS A 261 -54.15 -32.28 56.05
C HIS A 261 -55.49 -31.84 56.66
N GLU A 262 -55.78 -30.54 56.70
CA GLU A 262 -57.04 -29.98 57.22
C GLU A 262 -58.19 -30.07 56.20
N TYR A 263 -57.86 -30.36 54.94
CA TYR A 263 -58.82 -30.51 53.84
C TYR A 263 -59.17 -31.98 53.60
N GLN A 264 -60.43 -32.25 53.23
CA GLN A 264 -60.90 -33.63 53.02
C GLN A 264 -60.22 -34.34 51.85
N SER A 265 -59.73 -33.59 50.87
CA SER A 265 -59.00 -34.12 49.72
C SER A 265 -58.21 -33.02 49.01
N ARG A 266 -57.27 -33.43 48.13
CA ARG A 266 -56.58 -32.52 47.20
C ARG A 266 -57.56 -31.69 46.36
N SER A 267 -58.65 -32.31 45.91
CA SER A 267 -59.70 -31.61 45.16
C SER A 267 -60.35 -30.52 46.01
N ASP A 268 -60.60 -30.77 47.29
CA ASP A 268 -61.23 -29.79 48.16
C ASP A 268 -60.32 -28.59 48.42
N PHE A 269 -59.02 -28.84 48.66
CA PHE A 269 -58.00 -27.80 48.74
C PHE A 269 -57.92 -26.96 47.44
N ALA A 270 -57.82 -27.63 46.28
CA ALA A 270 -57.70 -26.96 44.99
C ALA A 270 -58.94 -26.10 44.66
N ARG A 271 -60.12 -26.46 45.17
CA ARG A 271 -61.36 -25.69 45.00
C ARG A 271 -61.38 -24.46 45.91
N ILE A 272 -61.08 -24.63 47.20
CA ILE A 272 -61.16 -23.55 48.20
C ILE A 272 -60.04 -22.53 47.98
N ILE A 273 -58.78 -22.99 47.96
CA ILE A 273 -57.61 -22.12 47.78
C ILE A 273 -57.51 -21.60 46.35
N GLY A 274 -57.96 -22.39 45.36
CA GLY A 274 -58.05 -21.94 43.97
C GLY A 274 -58.96 -20.72 43.83
N ASN A 275 -60.15 -20.75 44.43
CA ASN A 275 -61.06 -19.61 44.45
C ASN A 275 -60.46 -18.41 45.21
N MET A 276 -59.85 -18.65 46.38
CA MET A 276 -59.28 -17.58 47.21
C MET A 276 -58.11 -16.85 46.54
N ARG A 277 -57.24 -17.59 45.84
CA ARG A 277 -56.05 -17.05 45.17
C ARG A 277 -56.29 -16.73 43.67
N GLN A 278 -57.53 -16.86 43.19
CA GLN A 278 -57.92 -16.71 41.78
C GLN A 278 -57.12 -17.61 40.82
N ILE A 279 -56.81 -18.83 41.24
CA ILE A 279 -56.13 -19.86 40.45
C ILE A 279 -57.19 -20.84 39.96
N LYS A 280 -57.17 -21.18 38.67
CA LYS A 280 -58.09 -22.19 38.13
C LYS A 280 -57.89 -23.51 38.86
N PHE A 281 -58.99 -24.12 39.30
CA PHE A 281 -59.02 -25.41 39.99
C PHE A 281 -58.06 -26.44 39.39
N ARG A 282 -58.15 -26.67 38.06
CA ARG A 282 -57.33 -27.66 37.35
C ARG A 282 -55.84 -27.38 37.49
N THR A 283 -55.44 -26.12 37.37
CA THR A 283 -54.04 -25.69 37.48
C THR A 283 -53.49 -25.93 38.88
N LEU A 284 -54.24 -25.57 39.92
CA LEU A 284 -53.82 -25.77 41.30
C LEU A 284 -53.77 -27.26 41.67
N TYR A 285 -54.76 -28.04 41.21
CA TYR A 285 -54.80 -29.48 41.39
C TYR A 285 -53.60 -30.19 40.74
N ASP A 286 -53.26 -29.82 39.51
CA ASP A 286 -52.12 -30.38 38.79
C ASP A 286 -50.79 -30.04 39.50
N TRP A 287 -50.62 -28.81 39.97
CA TRP A 287 -49.42 -28.40 40.73
C TRP A 287 -49.24 -29.22 42.01
N VAL A 288 -50.30 -29.40 42.80
CA VAL A 288 -50.24 -30.20 44.03
C VAL A 288 -49.95 -31.67 43.70
N THR A 289 -50.57 -32.21 42.65
CA THR A 289 -50.33 -33.58 42.17
C THR A 289 -48.86 -33.82 41.81
N GLU A 290 -48.25 -32.89 41.08
CA GLU A 290 -46.83 -32.96 40.71
C GLU A 290 -45.93 -32.84 41.93
N HIS A 291 -46.24 -31.94 42.87
CA HIS A 291 -45.47 -31.72 44.09
C HIS A 291 -45.50 -32.93 45.04
N GLU A 292 -46.63 -33.61 45.16
CA GLU A 292 -46.74 -34.86 45.90
C GLU A 292 -45.92 -35.98 45.25
N LYS A 293 -45.92 -36.05 43.91
CA LYS A 293 -45.12 -37.04 43.16
C LYS A 293 -43.62 -36.81 43.30
N SER A 294 -43.16 -35.56 43.36
CA SER A 294 -41.73 -35.25 43.53
C SER A 294 -41.22 -35.42 44.96
N LYS A 295 -42.12 -35.55 45.95
CA LYS A 295 -41.79 -35.81 47.36
C LYS A 295 -41.82 -37.29 47.75
N ARG A 296 -42.35 -38.16 46.89
CA ARG A 296 -42.31 -39.63 47.05
C ARG A 296 -41.05 -40.19 46.42
#